data_AF-A0A7V4J009-F1
#
_entry.id   AF-A0A7V4J009-F1
#
_cell.length_a   1.000
_cell.length_b   1.000
_cell.length_c   1.000
_cell.angle_alpha   90.00
_cell.angle_beta   90.00
_cell.angle_gamma   90.00
#
_symmetry.space_group_name_H-M   'P 1'
#
loop_
_entity.id
_entity.type
_entity.pdbx_description
1 polymer ?
#
loop_
_entity_poly.entity_id
_entity_poly.type
_entity_poly.pdbx_seq_one_letter_code
_entity_poly.pdbx_strand_id
1 'polypeptide(L)'
;MKNGLIIFIAGLASLVLMSPCYSATSMFYGDFASWSAAIGGSYIMQDFDGYPHGTDLNGVDVLSGVNFTSNMTSIIAWSILSDSNLFGADPAIRQQGIAYYDININLPYCAVAFDVEAWNPEDPGPALVQIFFADQTSITAEYYQTGPTEDTPVFFGIASDTPIMRIRWYECLET
;
A
#
# COMPACT_ATOMS: atom_id res chain seq x y z
N MET A 1 -14.55 -2.13 11.72
CA MET A 1 -14.21 -2.10 10.29
C MET A 1 -13.67 -0.71 9.92
N LYS A 2 -12.52 -0.39 10.54
CA LYS A 2 -11.66 0.78 10.28
C LYS A 2 -10.44 0.23 9.52
N ASN A 3 -10.14 0.71 8.32
CA ASN A 3 -8.97 0.26 7.54
C ASN A 3 -8.21 1.47 7.00
N GLY A 4 -7.26 2.00 7.76
CA GLY A 4 -6.36 3.07 7.35
C GLY A 4 -5.07 2.64 6.65
N LEU A 5 -4.36 3.55 5.99
CA LEU A 5 -3.11 3.27 5.27
C LEU A 5 -2.11 4.46 5.40
N ILE A 6 -0.85 4.20 5.76
CA ILE A 6 0.29 5.17 5.77
C ILE A 6 1.34 4.71 4.76
N ILE A 7 1.99 5.57 3.96
CA ILE A 7 2.95 5.14 2.89
C ILE A 7 4.35 5.76 2.99
N PHE A 8 5.36 4.93 2.68
CA PHE A 8 6.79 5.26 2.54
C PHE A 8 7.35 4.85 1.17
N ILE A 9 8.17 5.68 0.52
CA ILE A 9 8.72 5.42 -0.82
C ILE A 9 10.18 5.88 -0.97
N ALA A 10 11.02 5.09 -1.65
CA ALA A 10 12.40 5.47 -2.00
C ALA A 10 12.71 5.25 -3.49
N GLY A 11 13.49 6.18 -4.08
CA GLY A 11 13.87 6.16 -5.50
C GLY A 11 15.37 6.10 -5.73
N LEU A 12 15.82 5.24 -6.66
CA LEU A 12 17.18 5.22 -7.18
C LEU A 12 17.16 5.62 -8.65
N ALA A 13 17.89 6.67 -9.02
CA ALA A 13 17.98 7.13 -10.41
C ALA A 13 19.14 6.43 -11.15
N SER A 14 18.84 5.57 -12.13
CA SER A 14 19.84 4.93 -12.99
C SER A 14 19.45 4.99 -14.47
N LEU A 15 20.43 5.34 -15.33
CA LEU A 15 20.34 5.30 -16.80
C LEU A 15 20.19 3.85 -17.28
N VAL A 16 19.19 3.53 -18.10
CA VAL A 16 18.93 2.15 -18.57
C VAL A 16 19.33 1.96 -20.03
N LEU A 17 20.30 1.06 -20.27
CA LEU A 17 20.55 0.40 -21.56
C LEU A 17 19.67 -0.86 -21.63
N MET A 18 18.96 -1.09 -22.74
CA MET A 18 18.08 -2.25 -22.92
C MET A 18 18.82 -3.57 -22.69
N SER A 19 18.54 -4.22 -21.56
CA SER A 19 19.04 -5.54 -21.18
C SER A 19 17.94 -6.60 -21.38
N PRO A 20 18.27 -7.88 -21.56
CA PRO A 20 17.28 -8.95 -21.65
C PRO A 20 16.34 -8.94 -20.43
N CYS A 21 15.05 -9.23 -20.66
CA CYS A 21 13.99 -9.26 -19.65
C CYS A 21 14.28 -10.37 -18.62
N TYR A 22 14.98 -10.03 -17.55
CA TYR A 22 14.99 -10.82 -16.33
C TYR A 22 13.73 -10.49 -15.52
N SER A 23 13.17 -11.49 -14.84
CA SER A 23 12.07 -11.27 -13.89
C SER A 23 12.57 -10.40 -12.74
N ALA A 24 11.74 -9.47 -12.29
CA ALA A 24 12.00 -8.66 -11.11
C ALA A 24 12.42 -9.53 -9.92
N THR A 25 13.54 -9.20 -9.29
CA THR A 25 13.91 -9.73 -7.98
C THR A 25 13.34 -8.79 -6.93
N SER A 26 12.63 -9.35 -5.95
CA SER A 26 12.03 -8.56 -4.87
C SER A 26 12.10 -9.28 -3.54
N MET A 27 12.12 -8.50 -2.46
CA MET A 27 12.09 -9.00 -1.09
C MET A 27 10.99 -8.28 -0.29
N PHE A 28 10.24 -9.05 0.48
CA PHE A 28 9.26 -8.53 1.43
C PHE A 28 9.88 -8.35 2.81
N TYR A 29 9.38 -7.35 3.53
CA TYR A 29 9.82 -6.98 4.87
C TYR A 29 8.59 -6.88 5.77
N GLY A 30 8.67 -7.50 6.95
CA GLY A 30 7.58 -7.54 7.92
C GLY A 30 7.59 -6.40 8.92
N ASP A 31 8.58 -5.51 8.85
CA ASP A 31 8.70 -4.37 9.74
C ASP A 31 9.47 -3.21 9.08
N PHE A 32 9.22 -2.01 9.59
CA PHE A 32 9.84 -0.79 9.10
C PHE A 32 11.36 -0.76 9.26
N ALA A 33 11.91 -1.34 10.33
CA ALA A 33 13.34 -1.29 10.61
C ALA A 33 14.12 -2.15 9.60
N SER A 34 13.64 -3.34 9.27
CA SER A 34 14.24 -4.21 8.26
C SER A 34 14.09 -3.63 6.85
N TRP A 35 12.93 -3.07 6.50
CA TRP A 35 12.71 -2.42 5.21
C TRP A 35 13.62 -1.20 5.03
N SER A 36 13.63 -0.28 6.00
CA SER A 36 14.45 0.94 5.95
C SER A 36 15.95 0.64 5.90
N ALA A 37 16.41 -0.40 6.62
CA ALA A 37 17.78 -0.86 6.54
C ALA A 37 18.13 -1.40 5.15
N ALA A 38 17.21 -2.12 4.50
CA ALA A 38 17.45 -2.73 3.19
C ALA A 38 17.52 -1.71 2.05
N ILE A 39 16.71 -0.66 2.09
CA ILE A 39 16.78 0.40 1.05
C ILE A 39 18.04 1.25 1.20
N GLY A 40 18.65 1.29 2.38
CA GLY A 40 19.94 1.93 2.65
C GLY A 40 19.99 3.44 2.33
N GLY A 41 18.83 4.08 2.15
CA GLY A 41 18.70 5.43 1.59
C GLY A 41 17.54 6.21 2.18
N SER A 42 17.36 7.44 1.68
CA SER A 42 16.25 8.30 2.07
C SER A 42 14.94 7.81 1.47
N TYR A 43 13.85 7.98 2.24
CA TYR A 43 12.49 7.76 1.80
C TYR A 43 11.66 9.04 2.03
N ILE A 44 10.55 9.14 1.32
CA ILE A 44 9.49 10.13 1.55
C ILE A 44 8.28 9.43 2.20
N MET A 45 7.54 10.15 3.04
CA MET A 45 6.43 9.63 3.82
C MET A 45 5.19 10.50 3.63
N GLN A 46 4.01 9.87 3.61
CA GLN A 46 2.71 10.55 3.74
C GLN A 46 1.92 9.90 4.89
N ASP A 47 1.52 10.73 5.85
CA ASP A 47 0.81 10.39 7.11
C ASP A 47 -0.64 10.91 7.18
N PHE A 48 -1.19 11.40 6.05
CA PHE A 48 -2.51 12.01 5.84
C PHE A 48 -3.07 13.04 6.86
N ASP A 49 -2.38 13.36 7.94
CA ASP A 49 -2.83 14.29 9.01
C ASP A 49 -3.05 15.73 8.54
N GLY A 50 -2.48 16.09 7.38
CA GLY A 50 -2.70 17.38 6.74
C GLY A 50 -4.06 17.52 6.02
N TYR A 51 -4.81 16.42 5.83
CA TYR A 51 -6.06 16.43 5.09
C TYR A 51 -7.27 16.51 6.03
N PRO A 52 -8.25 17.41 5.78
CA PRO A 52 -9.52 17.39 6.49
C PRO A 52 -10.25 16.06 6.34
N HIS A 53 -10.92 15.61 7.40
CA HIS A 53 -11.80 14.44 7.36
C HIS A 53 -12.81 14.54 6.20
N GLY A 54 -12.92 13.46 5.42
CA GLY A 54 -13.81 13.35 4.27
C GLY A 54 -13.26 13.93 2.97
N THR A 55 -12.01 14.41 2.95
CA THR A 55 -11.36 14.84 1.70
C THR A 55 -11.24 13.66 0.75
N ASP A 56 -11.79 13.75 -0.46
CA ASP A 56 -11.64 12.73 -1.49
C ASP A 56 -10.22 12.79 -2.08
N LEU A 57 -9.52 11.66 -1.99
CA LEU A 57 -8.15 11.44 -2.44
C LEU A 57 -8.08 10.45 -3.62
N ASN A 58 -9.22 10.05 -4.19
CA ASN A 58 -9.25 9.13 -5.32
C ASN A 58 -8.60 9.77 -6.57
N GLY A 59 -7.47 9.19 -7.00
CA GLY A 59 -6.64 9.67 -8.10
C GLY A 59 -5.82 10.92 -7.78
N VAL A 60 -5.78 11.37 -6.51
CA VAL A 60 -4.97 12.51 -6.09
C VAL A 60 -3.56 12.05 -5.76
N ASP A 61 -2.56 12.71 -6.34
CA ASP A 61 -1.15 12.45 -5.99
C ASP A 61 -0.89 12.95 -4.55
N VAL A 62 -0.57 12.02 -3.65
CA VAL A 62 -0.26 12.33 -2.24
C VAL A 62 1.24 12.27 -1.95
N LEU A 63 1.99 11.58 -2.81
CA LEU A 63 3.43 11.73 -2.96
C LEU A 63 3.72 11.98 -4.45
N SER A 64 4.91 12.47 -4.77
CA SER A 64 5.29 12.75 -6.16
C SER A 64 5.11 11.51 -7.05
N GLY A 65 4.16 11.54 -7.97
CA GLY A 65 3.86 10.43 -8.88
C GLY A 65 3.23 9.20 -8.22
N VAL A 66 2.64 9.35 -7.02
CA VAL A 66 1.94 8.26 -6.33
C VAL A 66 0.55 8.72 -5.93
N ASN A 67 -0.46 7.99 -6.42
CA ASN A 67 -1.87 8.18 -6.07
C ASN A 67 -2.56 6.85 -5.78
N PHE A 68 -3.78 6.95 -5.26
CA PHE A 68 -4.61 5.81 -4.91
C PHE A 68 -5.90 5.82 -5.71
N THR A 69 -6.32 4.65 -6.15
CA THR A 69 -7.65 4.43 -6.75
C THR A 69 -8.27 3.17 -6.15
N SER A 70 -9.58 2.96 -6.30
CA SER A 70 -10.25 1.75 -5.81
C SER A 70 -11.44 1.40 -6.71
N ASN A 71 -12.03 0.21 -6.49
CA ASN A 71 -13.37 -0.11 -7.00
C ASN A 71 -14.51 0.36 -6.10
N MET A 72 -14.20 1.10 -5.04
CA MET A 72 -15.19 1.67 -4.13
C MET A 72 -15.61 3.05 -4.64
N THR A 73 -16.75 3.55 -4.14
CA THR A 73 -17.30 4.85 -4.53
C THR A 73 -16.32 6.01 -4.33
N SER A 74 -15.52 6.00 -3.27
CA SER A 74 -14.50 7.03 -3.00
C SER A 74 -13.36 6.49 -2.14
N ILE A 75 -12.26 7.22 -2.12
CA ILE A 75 -11.16 7.05 -1.18
C ILE A 75 -11.03 8.37 -0.44
N ILE A 76 -11.14 8.36 0.87
CA ILE A 76 -11.15 9.58 1.68
C ILE A 76 -10.03 9.60 2.70
N ALA A 77 -9.59 10.81 3.07
CA ALA A 77 -8.90 11.03 4.33
C ALA A 77 -9.92 10.83 5.46
N TRP A 78 -9.83 9.71 6.17
CA TRP A 78 -10.67 9.37 7.30
C TRP A 78 -9.93 9.65 8.59
N SER A 79 -10.38 10.65 9.33
CA SER A 79 -9.85 10.95 10.66
C SER A 79 -10.86 10.69 11.77
N ILE A 80 -10.44 9.98 12.80
CA ILE A 80 -11.13 9.85 14.09
C ILE A 80 -10.07 10.04 15.17
N LEU A 81 -10.28 11.00 16.08
CA LEU A 81 -9.45 11.17 17.28
C LEU A 81 -7.95 11.41 16.98
N SER A 82 -7.67 12.33 16.05
CA SER A 82 -6.37 12.95 15.73
C SER A 82 -5.39 12.21 14.81
N ASP A 83 -5.69 10.97 14.42
CA ASP A 83 -4.97 10.29 13.33
C ASP A 83 -5.84 10.32 12.07
N SER A 84 -5.23 10.46 10.91
CA SER A 84 -5.90 10.49 9.61
C SER A 84 -5.32 9.40 8.72
N ASN A 85 -6.21 8.60 8.17
CA ASN A 85 -5.81 7.51 7.29
C ASN A 85 -6.53 7.58 5.95
N LEU A 86 -5.95 6.96 4.94
CA LEU A 86 -6.64 6.74 3.68
C LEU A 86 -7.63 5.56 3.81
N PHE A 87 -8.91 5.80 3.53
CA PHE A 87 -9.99 4.82 3.69
C PHE A 87 -10.91 4.80 2.47
N GLY A 88 -11.16 3.64 1.89
CA GLY A 88 -12.22 3.50 0.87
C GLY A 88 -13.59 3.68 1.52
N ALA A 89 -14.57 4.31 0.89
CA ALA A 89 -15.89 4.52 1.50
C ALA A 89 -17.01 3.93 0.63
N ASP A 90 -17.21 2.60 0.74
CA ASP A 90 -18.30 1.88 0.10
C ASP A 90 -18.66 0.58 0.86
N PRO A 91 -19.65 0.63 1.78
CA PRO A 91 -20.05 -0.55 2.55
C PRO A 91 -20.57 -1.71 1.69
N ALA A 92 -21.20 -1.41 0.54
CA ALA A 92 -21.79 -2.44 -0.31
C ALA A 92 -20.73 -3.28 -1.02
N ILE A 93 -19.65 -2.65 -1.50
CA ILE A 93 -18.50 -3.35 -2.10
C ILE A 93 -17.74 -4.16 -1.05
N ARG A 94 -17.58 -3.64 0.18
CA ARG A 94 -16.92 -4.38 1.27
C ARG A 94 -17.68 -5.61 1.73
N GLN A 95 -19.00 -5.50 1.90
CA GLN A 95 -19.84 -6.64 2.27
C GLN A 95 -19.80 -7.78 1.24
N GLN A 96 -19.39 -7.50 0.00
CA GLN A 96 -19.19 -8.50 -1.04
C GLN A 96 -17.81 -9.16 -0.97
N GLY A 97 -16.87 -8.67 -0.17
CA GLY A 97 -15.50 -9.19 -0.07
C GLY A 97 -14.67 -8.94 -1.33
N ILE A 98 -14.99 -7.90 -2.10
CA ILE A 98 -14.32 -7.58 -3.37
C ILE A 98 -13.63 -6.22 -3.36
N ALA A 99 -13.54 -5.56 -2.19
CA ALA A 99 -12.91 -4.25 -2.06
C ALA A 99 -11.41 -4.32 -2.34
N TYR A 100 -10.91 -3.38 -3.14
CA TYR A 100 -9.47 -3.23 -3.36
C TYR A 100 -9.04 -1.77 -3.54
N TYR A 101 -7.77 -1.52 -3.23
CA TYR A 101 -7.06 -0.29 -3.56
C TYR A 101 -5.98 -0.59 -4.58
N ASP A 102 -5.78 0.33 -5.51
CA ASP A 102 -4.63 0.41 -6.40
C ASP A 102 -3.77 1.60 -5.98
N ILE A 103 -2.54 1.31 -5.57
CA ILE A 103 -1.47 2.28 -5.37
C ILE A 103 -0.73 2.41 -6.71
N ASN A 104 -0.99 3.49 -7.43
CA ASN A 104 -0.39 3.73 -8.74
C ASN A 104 0.92 4.49 -8.57
N ILE A 105 1.98 4.02 -9.24
CA ILE A 105 3.33 4.56 -9.10
C ILE A 105 3.87 4.92 -10.49
N ASN A 106 4.00 6.21 -10.75
CA ASN A 106 4.36 6.77 -12.06
C ASN A 106 5.83 7.21 -12.17
N LEU A 107 6.57 7.12 -11.06
CA LEU A 107 8.02 7.35 -11.01
C LEU A 107 8.73 6.02 -10.75
N PRO A 108 10.03 5.88 -11.09
CA PRO A 108 10.74 4.61 -11.00
C PRO A 108 11.14 4.27 -9.57
N TYR A 109 10.16 4.15 -8.68
CA TYR A 109 10.37 3.73 -7.30
C TYR A 109 10.57 2.22 -7.23
N CYS A 110 11.66 1.82 -6.58
CA CYS A 110 12.05 0.43 -6.43
C CYS A 110 11.72 -0.11 -5.03
N ALA A 111 11.25 0.74 -4.12
CA ALA A 111 10.84 0.32 -2.80
C ALA A 111 9.63 1.13 -2.33
N VAL A 112 8.68 0.41 -1.75
CA VAL A 112 7.44 0.94 -1.17
C VAL A 112 7.18 0.21 0.12
N ALA A 113 6.75 0.92 1.15
CA ALA A 113 6.18 0.34 2.34
C ALA A 113 4.92 1.07 2.73
N PHE A 114 4.05 0.40 3.46
CA PHE A 114 2.89 1.00 4.06
C PHE A 114 2.41 0.25 5.28
N ASP A 115 1.84 0.97 6.23
CA ASP A 115 1.11 0.39 7.35
C ASP A 115 -0.36 0.34 6.98
N VAL A 116 -0.98 -0.82 7.11
CA VAL A 116 -2.44 -0.97 7.01
C VAL A 116 -2.97 -1.02 8.44
N GLU A 117 -3.89 -0.13 8.82
CA GLU A 117 -4.60 -0.35 10.07
C GLU A 117 -5.27 -1.71 10.03
N ALA A 118 -5.17 -2.36 11.17
CA ALA A 118 -5.54 -3.72 11.34
C ALA A 118 -7.06 -3.91 11.19
N TRP A 119 -7.46 -5.02 10.60
CA TRP A 119 -8.86 -5.44 10.53
C TRP A 119 -9.20 -6.41 11.66
N ASN A 120 -10.44 -6.88 11.68
CA ASN A 120 -10.98 -7.77 12.70
C ASN A 120 -10.00 -8.93 13.01
N PRO A 121 -9.40 -8.99 14.22
CA PRO A 121 -8.46 -10.06 14.57
C PRO A 121 -9.13 -11.44 14.73
N GLU A 122 -10.46 -11.49 14.86
CA GLU A 122 -11.21 -12.75 14.86
C GLU A 122 -11.33 -13.35 13.44
N ASP A 123 -11.21 -12.51 12.40
CA ASP A 123 -11.19 -12.88 10.98
C ASP A 123 -9.90 -12.37 10.31
N PRO A 124 -8.73 -12.96 10.62
CA PRO A 124 -7.44 -12.33 10.35
C PRO A 124 -7.01 -12.32 8.87
N GLY A 125 -7.83 -12.80 7.94
CA GLY A 125 -7.56 -12.74 6.49
C GLY A 125 -7.63 -14.10 5.78
N PRO A 126 -6.97 -14.25 4.61
CA PRO A 126 -5.95 -13.34 4.08
C PRO A 126 -6.51 -12.09 3.40
N ALA A 127 -5.80 -10.98 3.57
CA ALA A 127 -5.74 -9.92 2.56
C ALA A 127 -4.75 -10.33 1.46
N LEU A 128 -4.95 -9.86 0.23
CA LEU A 128 -4.08 -10.19 -0.90
C LEU A 128 -3.39 -8.95 -1.45
N VAL A 129 -2.07 -9.04 -1.66
CA VAL A 129 -1.29 -7.97 -2.29
C VAL A 129 -0.75 -8.46 -3.61
N GLN A 130 -1.05 -7.73 -4.69
CA GLN A 130 -0.45 -7.95 -6.00
C GLN A 130 0.49 -6.80 -6.33
N ILE A 131 1.71 -7.10 -6.74
CA ILE A 131 2.71 -6.10 -7.13
C ILE A 131 3.01 -6.28 -8.60
N PHE A 132 2.95 -5.19 -9.36
CA PHE A 132 3.21 -5.14 -10.79
C PHE A 132 4.48 -4.33 -11.04
N PHE A 133 5.43 -4.90 -11.76
CA PHE A 133 6.72 -4.30 -12.05
C PHE A 133 6.80 -3.77 -13.48
N ALA A 134 7.76 -2.89 -13.75
CA ALA A 134 7.97 -2.28 -15.07
C ALA A 134 8.37 -3.29 -16.15
N ASP A 135 8.90 -4.45 -15.77
CA ASP A 135 9.21 -5.57 -16.68
C ASP A 135 7.97 -6.42 -17.05
N GLN A 136 6.77 -5.99 -16.64
CA GLN A 136 5.47 -6.67 -16.82
C GLN A 136 5.32 -7.98 -16.04
N THR A 137 6.25 -8.30 -15.16
CA THR A 137 6.05 -9.38 -14.19
C THR A 137 5.20 -8.91 -13.02
N SER A 138 4.62 -9.87 -12.32
CA SER A 138 3.86 -9.61 -11.11
C SER A 138 4.05 -10.71 -10.09
N ILE A 139 3.96 -10.36 -8.81
CA ILE A 139 3.94 -11.29 -7.69
C ILE A 139 2.69 -11.08 -6.85
N THR A 140 2.31 -12.10 -6.09
CA THR A 140 1.19 -12.05 -5.14
C THR A 140 1.66 -12.56 -3.78
N ALA A 141 1.23 -11.89 -2.72
CA ALA A 141 1.47 -12.29 -1.34
C ALA A 141 0.18 -12.23 -0.53
N GLU A 142 0.08 -13.09 0.47
CA GLU A 142 -1.00 -13.07 1.46
C GLU A 142 -0.52 -12.33 2.70
N TYR A 143 -1.39 -11.50 3.28
CA TYR A 143 -1.15 -10.81 4.53
C TYR A 143 -2.26 -11.16 5.52
N TYR A 144 -1.85 -11.37 6.76
CA TYR A 144 -2.74 -11.69 7.86
C TYR A 144 -2.60 -10.63 8.94
N GLN A 145 -3.71 -10.29 9.56
CA GLN A 145 -3.72 -9.55 10.81
C GLN A 145 -3.05 -10.41 11.89
N THR A 146 -2.03 -9.84 12.53
CA THR A 146 -1.23 -10.50 13.58
C THR A 146 -1.33 -9.80 14.94
N GLY A 147 -1.94 -8.61 14.97
CA GLY A 147 -2.15 -7.83 16.17
C GLY A 147 -3.37 -8.29 16.98
N PRO A 148 -3.44 -7.93 18.27
CA PRO A 148 -4.56 -8.26 19.14
C PRO A 148 -5.80 -7.37 18.91
N THR A 149 -5.68 -6.28 18.14
CA THR A 149 -6.74 -5.27 17.95
C THR A 149 -6.76 -4.73 16.52
N GLU A 150 -7.91 -4.16 16.11
CA GLU A 150 -8.04 -3.35 14.87
C GLU A 150 -7.10 -2.12 14.89
N ASP A 151 -6.65 -1.67 16.07
CA ASP A 151 -5.76 -0.51 16.19
C ASP A 151 -4.26 -0.88 16.13
N THR A 152 -3.89 -2.13 15.81
CA THR A 152 -2.48 -2.57 15.71
C THR A 152 -2.05 -2.72 14.25
N PRO A 153 -1.38 -1.74 13.63
CA PRO A 153 -1.11 -1.78 12.19
C PRO A 153 -0.32 -3.02 11.73
N VAL A 154 -0.65 -3.48 10.54
CA VAL A 154 0.08 -4.52 9.82
C VAL A 154 1.02 -3.85 8.82
N PHE A 155 2.32 -4.04 9.02
CA PHE A 155 3.33 -3.47 8.13
C PHE A 155 3.49 -4.31 6.86
N PHE A 156 3.48 -3.63 5.71
CA PHE A 156 3.90 -4.15 4.42
C PHE A 156 5.14 -3.38 3.95
N GLY A 157 6.21 -4.08 3.59
CA GLY A 157 7.35 -3.47 2.91
C GLY A 157 7.84 -4.33 1.77
N ILE A 158 8.19 -3.71 0.65
CA ILE A 158 8.83 -4.36 -0.50
C ILE A 158 9.98 -3.50 -1.03
N ALA A 159 11.06 -4.17 -1.42
CA ALA A 159 12.12 -3.60 -2.26
C ALA A 159 12.36 -4.52 -3.45
N SER A 160 12.68 -3.94 -4.61
CA SER A 160 12.92 -4.65 -5.86
C SER A 160 14.08 -4.03 -6.65
N ASP A 161 14.71 -4.83 -7.50
CA ASP A 161 15.66 -4.34 -8.51
C ASP A 161 14.97 -3.71 -9.73
N THR A 162 13.64 -3.86 -9.83
CA THR A 162 12.82 -3.39 -10.95
C THR A 162 11.79 -2.39 -10.44
N PRO A 163 11.54 -1.26 -11.15
CA PRO A 163 10.55 -0.29 -10.72
C PRO A 163 9.17 -0.91 -10.52
N ILE A 164 8.53 -0.54 -9.40
CA ILE A 164 7.17 -0.93 -9.07
C ILE A 164 6.23 0.06 -9.76
N MET A 165 5.30 -0.45 -10.56
CA MET A 165 4.34 0.37 -11.31
C MET A 165 2.99 0.47 -10.59
N ARG A 166 2.61 -0.60 -9.88
CA ARG A 166 1.36 -0.66 -9.14
C ARG A 166 1.42 -1.68 -8.02
N ILE A 167 0.78 -1.37 -6.91
CA ILE A 167 0.44 -2.34 -5.87
C ILE A 167 -1.07 -2.37 -5.74
N ARG A 168 -1.68 -3.56 -5.81
CA ARG A 168 -3.10 -3.75 -5.52
C ARG A 168 -3.25 -4.44 -4.18
N TRP A 169 -3.94 -3.80 -3.26
CA TRP A 169 -4.34 -4.37 -1.98
C TRP A 169 -5.81 -4.76 -2.03
N TYR A 170 -6.09 -6.06 -1.96
CA TYR A 170 -7.44 -6.57 -1.73
C TYR A 170 -7.66 -6.69 -0.23
N GLU A 171 -8.70 -6.02 0.27
CA GLU A 171 -9.12 -6.20 1.66
C GLU A 171 -9.60 -7.65 1.85
N CYS A 172 -9.36 -8.22 3.04
CA CYS A 172 -10.00 -9.47 3.40
C CYS A 172 -11.50 -9.27 3.58
N LEU A 173 -12.28 -10.34 3.41
CA LEU A 173 -13.68 -10.33 3.84
C LEU A 173 -13.73 -10.47 5.37
N GLU A 174 -14.27 -9.47 6.05
CA GLU A 174 -14.65 -9.53 7.47
C GLU A 174 -16.10 -10.06 7.55
N THR A 175 -16.34 -11.10 8.35
CA THR A 175 -17.67 -11.74 8.51
C THR A 175 -18.36 -11.43 9.83
#